data_AF-A0A7M1B4Z3-F1
#
_entry.id   AF-A0A7M1B4Z3-F1
#
_cell.length_a   1.000
_cell.length_b   1.000
_cell.length_c   1.000
_cell.angle_alpha   90.00
_cell.angle_beta   90.00
_cell.angle_gamma   90.00
#
_symmetry.space_group_name_H-M   'P 1'
#
loop_
_entity.id
_entity.type
_entity.pdbx_description
1 polymer ?
#
loop_
_entity_poly.entity_id
_entity_poly.type
_entity_poly.pdbx_seq_one_letter_code
_entity_poly.pdbx_strand_id
1 'polypeptide(L)'
;MKKTILSLSLLATLMFGSEYTDSLQLLNDDAKALNSYAMSSLDTLSTSQTALQEYKNKVDAYADAVANFSQKKAEDFSSKEDAQKALDTLEELSAQSVVLAKDLAYLSSHQADNASKDYEDTLASLSQTTLRLSDDIGKMSDRILVMADKIGVMADRIVETQKIQSKNLNATTMLIHSSVNNGMSIATSNTKLDMSATMQSSSAQQNSMEQNGQTQNMSGPSH
;
A
#
# COMPACT_ATOMS: atom_id res chain seq x y z
N MET A 1 -96.08 -26.60 32.82
CA MET A 1 -95.36 -26.14 31.62
C MET A 1 -94.25 -25.13 31.92
N LYS A 2 -94.49 -24.04 32.67
CA LYS A 2 -93.42 -23.06 33.00
C LYS A 2 -92.24 -23.63 33.82
N LYS A 3 -92.51 -24.54 34.77
CA LYS A 3 -91.45 -25.17 35.60
C LYS A 3 -90.60 -26.19 34.84
N THR A 4 -91.18 -26.87 33.85
CA THR A 4 -90.50 -27.87 33.02
C THR A 4 -89.60 -27.26 31.95
N ILE A 5 -89.96 -26.07 31.43
CA ILE A 5 -89.12 -25.34 30.46
C ILE A 5 -87.91 -24.71 31.17
N LEU A 6 -88.07 -24.19 32.40
CA LEU A 6 -86.98 -23.64 33.19
C LEU A 6 -85.95 -24.70 33.60
N SER A 7 -86.41 -25.92 33.93
CA SER A 7 -85.51 -27.03 34.26
C SER A 7 -84.78 -27.57 33.02
N LEU A 8 -85.41 -27.56 31.84
CA LEU A 8 -84.79 -28.03 30.60
C LEU A 8 -83.75 -27.03 30.07
N SER A 9 -83.99 -25.73 30.20
CA SER A 9 -83.01 -24.71 29.85
C SER A 9 -81.82 -24.73 30.83
N LEU A 10 -82.07 -24.89 32.13
CA LEU A 10 -81.01 -25.00 33.13
C LEU A 10 -80.18 -26.28 32.94
N LEU A 11 -80.82 -27.40 32.57
CA LEU A 11 -80.15 -28.66 32.28
C LEU A 11 -79.35 -28.60 30.97
N ALA A 12 -79.83 -27.88 29.94
CA ALA A 12 -79.05 -27.63 28.73
C ALA A 12 -77.82 -26.73 29.00
N THR A 13 -77.97 -25.69 29.84
CA THR A 13 -76.83 -24.84 30.26
C THR A 13 -75.85 -25.60 31.15
N LEU A 14 -76.31 -26.54 31.98
CA LEU A 14 -75.46 -27.39 32.83
C LEU A 14 -74.80 -28.55 32.06
N MET A 15 -75.44 -29.08 31.01
CA MET A 15 -74.92 -30.22 30.23
C MET A 15 -74.04 -29.80 29.05
N PHE A 16 -74.22 -28.60 28.49
CA PHE A 16 -73.44 -28.10 27.35
C PHE A 16 -72.59 -26.86 27.68
N GLY A 17 -72.73 -26.30 28.89
CA GLY A 17 -71.97 -25.13 29.31
C GLY A 17 -70.48 -25.41 29.48
N SER A 18 -70.11 -26.56 30.06
CA SER A 18 -68.71 -26.93 30.28
C SER A 18 -67.97 -27.25 28.99
N GLU A 19 -68.56 -28.02 28.07
CA GLU A 19 -67.93 -28.36 26.78
C GLU A 19 -67.74 -27.13 25.89
N TYR A 20 -68.69 -26.19 25.93
CA TYR A 20 -68.59 -24.92 25.22
C TYR A 20 -67.52 -24.00 25.83
N THR A 21 -67.42 -23.93 27.16
CA THR A 21 -66.35 -23.16 27.82
C THR A 21 -64.97 -23.77 27.59
N ASP A 22 -64.85 -25.10 27.59
CA ASP A 22 -63.60 -25.81 27.33
C ASP A 22 -63.14 -25.59 25.89
N SER A 23 -64.07 -25.63 24.93
CA SER A 23 -63.79 -25.35 23.51
C SER A 23 -63.37 -23.89 23.28
N LEU A 24 -64.01 -22.93 23.94
CA LEU A 24 -63.62 -21.52 23.88
C LEU A 24 -62.27 -21.25 24.55
N GLN A 25 -61.98 -21.97 25.63
CA GLN A 25 -60.70 -21.86 26.34
C GLN A 25 -59.57 -22.45 25.48
N LEU A 26 -59.79 -23.60 24.85
CA LEU A 26 -58.86 -24.19 23.89
C LEU A 26 -58.60 -23.23 22.72
N LEU A 27 -59.64 -22.65 22.12
CA LEU A 27 -59.50 -21.68 21.03
C LEU A 27 -58.72 -20.43 21.46
N ASN A 28 -58.95 -19.94 22.69
CA ASN A 28 -58.24 -18.81 23.24
C ASN A 28 -56.76 -19.14 23.53
N ASP A 29 -56.46 -20.35 23.98
CA ASP A 29 -55.09 -20.81 24.21
C ASP A 29 -54.34 -21.04 22.89
N ASP A 30 -55.00 -21.59 21.87
CA ASP A 30 -54.48 -21.69 20.51
C ASP A 30 -54.22 -20.31 19.89
N ALA A 31 -55.14 -19.35 20.06
CA ALA A 31 -54.98 -17.99 19.58
C ALA A 31 -53.79 -17.28 20.26
N LYS A 32 -53.57 -17.52 21.56
CA LYS A 32 -52.38 -17.01 22.26
C LYS A 32 -51.11 -17.64 21.74
N ALA A 33 -51.09 -18.96 21.54
CA ALA A 33 -49.94 -19.67 20.99
C ALA A 33 -49.58 -19.15 19.60
N LEU A 34 -50.56 -18.95 18.73
CA LEU A 34 -50.39 -18.37 17.40
C LEU A 34 -49.85 -16.94 17.48
N ASN A 35 -50.39 -16.11 18.38
CA ASN A 35 -49.91 -14.74 18.57
C ASN A 35 -48.46 -14.71 19.07
N SER A 36 -48.11 -15.55 20.05
CA SER A 36 -46.73 -15.67 20.53
C SER A 36 -45.77 -16.13 19.44
N TYR A 37 -46.18 -17.12 18.63
CA TYR A 37 -45.40 -17.58 17.48
C TYR A 37 -45.20 -16.48 16.43
N ALA A 38 -46.27 -15.75 16.08
CA ALA A 38 -46.21 -14.65 15.12
C ALA A 38 -45.32 -13.51 15.61
N MET A 39 -45.41 -13.14 16.90
CA MET A 39 -44.53 -12.12 17.49
C MET A 39 -43.07 -12.55 17.49
N SER A 40 -42.78 -13.82 17.84
CA SER A 40 -41.42 -14.37 17.80
C SER A 40 -40.85 -14.41 16.38
N SER A 41 -41.68 -14.77 15.40
CA SER A 41 -41.30 -14.79 13.98
C SER A 41 -41.01 -13.37 13.46
N LEU A 42 -41.84 -12.39 13.84
CA LEU A 42 -41.66 -10.99 13.47
C LEU A 42 -40.37 -10.39 14.07
N ASP A 43 -40.06 -10.72 15.34
CA ASP A 43 -38.84 -10.27 16.01
C ASP A 43 -37.58 -10.85 15.33
N THR A 44 -37.63 -12.14 14.98
CA THR A 44 -36.54 -12.82 14.27
C THR A 44 -36.32 -12.22 12.87
N LEU A 45 -37.40 -11.94 12.14
CA LEU A 45 -37.34 -11.29 10.82
C LEU A 45 -36.76 -9.87 10.90
N SER A 46 -37.19 -9.08 11.89
CA SER A 46 -36.68 -7.72 12.13
C SER A 46 -35.18 -7.71 12.43
N THR A 47 -34.73 -8.65 13.27
CA THR A 47 -33.31 -8.80 13.62
C THR A 47 -32.47 -9.23 12.40
N SER A 48 -32.99 -10.17 11.61
CA SER A 48 -32.33 -10.66 10.40
C SER A 48 -32.19 -9.57 9.32
N GLN A 49 -33.24 -8.76 9.09
CA GLN A 49 -33.18 -7.63 8.16
C GLN A 49 -32.16 -6.58 8.61
N THR A 50 -32.10 -6.29 9.91
CA THR A 50 -31.11 -5.36 10.47
C THR A 50 -29.69 -5.85 10.20
N ALA A 51 -29.40 -7.12 10.48
CA ALA A 51 -28.09 -7.71 10.24
C ALA A 51 -27.70 -7.74 8.76
N LEU A 52 -28.66 -8.02 7.86
CA LEU A 52 -28.43 -7.97 6.41
C LEU A 52 -28.12 -6.54 5.94
N GLN A 53 -28.82 -5.54 6.47
CA GLN A 53 -28.57 -4.14 6.13
C GLN A 53 -27.20 -3.66 6.62
N GLU A 54 -26.80 -4.07 7.83
CA GLU A 54 -25.44 -3.80 8.34
C GLU A 54 -24.36 -4.44 7.47
N TYR A 55 -24.56 -5.70 7.07
CA TYR A 55 -23.65 -6.38 6.16
C TYR A 55 -23.58 -5.70 4.79
N LYS A 56 -24.73 -5.28 4.23
CA LYS A 56 -24.76 -4.49 3.01
C LYS A 56 -23.90 -3.23 3.13
N ASN A 57 -24.05 -2.47 4.21
CA ASN A 57 -23.28 -1.25 4.42
C ASN A 57 -21.77 -1.52 4.51
N LYS A 58 -21.37 -2.64 5.13
CA LYS A 58 -19.96 -3.07 5.17
C LYS A 58 -19.43 -3.42 3.77
N VAL A 59 -20.21 -4.14 2.97
CA VAL A 59 -19.84 -4.48 1.58
C VAL A 59 -19.72 -3.22 0.72
N ASP A 60 -20.62 -2.25 0.86
CA ASP A 60 -20.57 -0.98 0.13
C ASP A 60 -19.30 -0.17 0.51
N ALA A 61 -19.01 -0.04 1.81
CA ALA A 61 -17.81 0.66 2.27
C ALA A 61 -16.51 -0.02 1.79
N TYR A 62 -16.49 -1.35 1.79
CA TYR A 62 -15.39 -2.14 1.27
C TYR A 62 -15.25 -1.98 -0.26
N ALA A 63 -16.35 -1.94 -1.00
CA ALA A 63 -16.35 -1.68 -2.44
C ALA A 63 -15.75 -0.30 -2.75
N ASP A 64 -16.11 0.73 -1.98
CA ASP A 64 -15.54 2.08 -2.11
C ASP A 64 -14.04 2.09 -1.82
N ALA A 65 -13.59 1.38 -0.77
CA ALA A 65 -12.18 1.27 -0.44
C ALA A 65 -11.37 0.58 -1.56
N VAL A 66 -11.88 -0.53 -2.10
CA VAL A 66 -11.29 -1.24 -3.25
C VAL A 66 -11.26 -0.35 -4.49
N ALA A 67 -12.33 0.39 -4.77
CA ALA A 67 -12.40 1.30 -5.92
C ALA A 67 -11.39 2.45 -5.80
N ASN A 68 -11.29 3.06 -4.63
CA ASN A 68 -10.33 4.13 -4.34
C ASN A 68 -8.88 3.64 -4.51
N PHE A 69 -8.59 2.43 -4.03
CA PHE A 69 -7.28 1.83 -4.20
C PHE A 69 -6.99 1.48 -5.68
N SER A 70 -7.98 0.95 -6.40
CA SER A 70 -7.88 0.55 -7.81
C SER A 70 -7.56 1.72 -8.75
N GLN A 71 -7.96 2.94 -8.39
CA GLN A 71 -7.69 4.15 -9.17
C GLN A 71 -6.21 4.56 -9.12
N LYS A 72 -5.41 4.01 -8.19
CA LYS A 72 -3.98 4.29 -8.11
C LYS A 72 -3.26 3.78 -9.36
N LYS A 73 -2.41 4.64 -9.94
CA LYS A 73 -1.67 4.39 -11.19
C LYS A 73 -0.22 4.00 -10.89
N ALA A 74 0.50 3.55 -11.92
CA ALA A 74 1.92 3.19 -11.80
C ALA A 74 2.79 4.34 -11.28
N GLU A 75 2.39 5.59 -11.54
CA GLU A 75 3.05 6.81 -11.03
C GLU A 75 2.94 6.94 -9.50
N ASP A 76 1.91 6.35 -8.89
CA ASP A 76 1.71 6.37 -7.43
C ASP A 76 2.64 5.40 -6.69
N PHE A 77 3.41 4.58 -7.42
CA PHE A 77 4.35 3.60 -6.88
C PHE A 77 5.76 3.92 -7.36
N SER A 78 6.14 5.19 -7.29
CA SER A 78 7.40 5.72 -7.80
C SER A 78 8.64 5.26 -7.01
N SER A 79 8.43 4.78 -5.78
CA SER A 79 9.49 4.35 -4.87
C SER A 79 9.18 3.01 -4.20
N LYS A 80 10.21 2.38 -3.63
CA LYS A 80 10.07 1.17 -2.82
C LYS A 80 9.12 1.38 -1.64
N GLU A 81 9.18 2.56 -1.01
CA GLU A 81 8.33 2.87 0.15
C GLU A 81 6.86 3.04 -0.25
N ASP A 82 6.58 3.64 -1.41
CA ASP A 82 5.22 3.75 -1.94
C ASP A 82 4.64 2.38 -2.29
N ALA A 83 5.45 1.51 -2.91
CA ALA A 83 5.06 0.13 -3.20
C ALA A 83 4.78 -0.66 -1.91
N GLN A 84 5.56 -0.44 -0.85
CA GLN A 84 5.33 -1.10 0.44
C GLN A 84 4.03 -0.64 1.10
N LYS A 85 3.76 0.68 1.14
CA LYS A 85 2.48 1.22 1.65
C LYS A 85 1.27 0.68 0.88
N ALA A 86 1.43 0.47 -0.43
CA ALA A 86 0.41 -0.14 -1.26
C ALA A 86 0.14 -1.60 -0.90
N LEU A 87 1.19 -2.37 -0.63
CA LEU A 87 1.08 -3.75 -0.16
C LEU A 87 0.40 -3.82 1.21
N ASP A 88 0.77 -2.94 2.15
CA ASP A 88 0.14 -2.87 3.48
C ASP A 88 -1.37 -2.59 3.36
N THR A 89 -1.75 -1.64 2.50
CA THR A 89 -3.17 -1.33 2.23
C THR A 89 -3.89 -2.53 1.62
N LEU A 90 -3.24 -3.24 0.70
CA LEU A 90 -3.81 -4.40 0.05
C LEU A 90 -3.96 -5.59 1.01
N GLU A 91 -3.03 -5.77 1.94
CA GLU A 91 -3.13 -6.73 3.04
C GLU A 91 -4.35 -6.44 3.92
N GLU A 92 -4.57 -5.16 4.27
CA GLU A 92 -5.74 -4.75 5.05
C GLU A 92 -7.05 -5.03 4.30
N LEU A 93 -7.14 -4.69 3.01
CA LEU A 93 -8.31 -4.99 2.19
C LEU A 93 -8.53 -6.50 2.05
N SER A 94 -7.46 -7.28 1.90
CA SER A 94 -7.55 -8.75 1.86
C SER A 94 -8.10 -9.31 3.17
N ALA A 95 -7.62 -8.82 4.33
CA ALA A 95 -8.15 -9.22 5.63
C ALA A 95 -9.63 -8.87 5.79
N GLN A 96 -10.06 -7.68 5.34
CA GLN A 96 -11.47 -7.28 5.34
C GLN A 96 -12.34 -8.21 4.48
N SER A 97 -11.83 -8.67 3.33
CA SER A 97 -12.55 -9.63 2.48
C SER A 97 -12.88 -10.94 3.20
N VAL A 98 -11.95 -11.43 4.05
CA VAL A 98 -12.14 -12.64 4.88
C VAL A 98 -13.19 -12.39 5.97
N VAL A 99 -13.20 -11.20 6.57
CA VAL A 99 -14.23 -10.83 7.56
C VAL A 99 -15.61 -10.80 6.92
N LEU A 100 -15.75 -10.19 5.74
CA LEU A 100 -17.01 -10.17 5.00
C LEU A 100 -17.49 -11.58 4.62
N ALA A 101 -16.57 -12.46 4.20
CA ALA A 101 -16.90 -13.85 3.93
C ALA A 101 -17.42 -14.60 5.18
N LYS A 102 -16.85 -14.32 6.36
CA LYS A 102 -17.33 -14.88 7.64
C LYS A 102 -18.72 -14.34 8.01
N ASP A 103 -18.93 -13.03 7.88
CA ASP A 103 -20.22 -12.38 8.14
C ASP A 103 -21.30 -12.95 7.20
N LEU A 104 -20.97 -13.14 5.93
CA LEU A 104 -21.85 -13.78 4.95
C LEU A 104 -22.21 -15.22 5.32
N ALA A 105 -21.22 -16.03 5.73
CA ALA A 105 -21.46 -17.39 6.16
C ALA A 105 -22.35 -17.46 7.40
N TYR A 106 -22.14 -16.54 8.36
CA TYR A 106 -22.98 -16.40 9.54
C TYR A 106 -24.42 -16.03 9.18
N LEU A 107 -24.63 -15.05 8.31
CA LEU A 107 -25.95 -14.66 7.83
C LEU A 107 -26.64 -15.80 7.07
N SER A 108 -25.89 -16.54 6.25
CA SER A 108 -26.39 -17.71 5.51
C SER A 108 -26.83 -18.84 6.43
N SER A 109 -26.09 -19.10 7.53
CA SER A 109 -26.46 -20.17 8.46
C SER A 109 -27.62 -19.82 9.39
N HIS A 110 -27.90 -18.53 9.60
CA HIS A 110 -29.00 -18.04 10.45
C HIS A 110 -30.25 -17.60 9.66
N GLN A 111 -30.29 -17.91 8.35
CA GLN A 111 -31.42 -17.64 7.46
C GLN A 111 -32.53 -18.71 7.47
N ALA A 112 -32.23 -19.90 7.99
CA ALA A 112 -33.06 -21.10 7.78
C ALA A 112 -34.51 -20.97 8.29
N ASP A 113 -34.80 -20.01 9.16
CA ASP A 113 -36.12 -19.85 9.77
C ASP A 113 -36.97 -18.71 9.20
N ASN A 114 -36.44 -17.82 8.32
CA ASN A 114 -37.14 -16.56 7.97
C ASN A 114 -36.88 -15.94 6.57
N ALA A 115 -36.32 -16.67 5.60
CA ALA A 115 -35.92 -16.04 4.35
C ALA A 115 -37.11 -15.74 3.41
N SER A 116 -37.53 -14.47 3.32
CA SER A 116 -38.26 -14.01 2.14
C SER A 116 -37.35 -14.12 0.92
N LYS A 117 -37.93 -14.31 -0.26
CA LYS A 117 -37.18 -14.35 -1.54
C LYS A 117 -36.24 -13.13 -1.70
N ASP A 118 -36.69 -11.95 -1.31
CA ASP A 118 -35.90 -10.72 -1.40
C ASP A 118 -34.63 -10.77 -0.53
N TYR A 119 -34.69 -11.44 0.63
CA TYR A 119 -33.54 -11.63 1.50
C TYR A 119 -32.49 -12.51 0.82
N GLU A 120 -32.90 -13.65 0.27
CA GLU A 120 -32.00 -14.59 -0.43
C GLU A 120 -31.35 -13.93 -1.64
N ASP A 121 -32.14 -13.21 -2.46
CA ASP A 121 -31.65 -12.51 -3.64
C ASP A 121 -30.64 -11.40 -3.25
N THR A 122 -30.91 -10.68 -2.16
CA THR A 122 -29.98 -9.67 -1.63
C THR A 122 -28.68 -10.30 -1.16
N LEU A 123 -28.75 -11.38 -0.39
CA LEU A 123 -27.56 -12.08 0.11
C LEU A 123 -26.71 -12.64 -1.04
N ALA A 124 -27.35 -13.23 -2.05
CA ALA A 124 -26.68 -13.77 -3.23
C ALA A 124 -25.95 -12.66 -4.01
N SER A 125 -26.62 -11.52 -4.21
CA SER A 125 -26.03 -10.33 -4.85
C SER A 125 -24.81 -9.80 -4.09
N LEU A 126 -24.91 -9.70 -2.76
CA LEU A 126 -23.79 -9.27 -1.92
C LEU A 126 -22.65 -10.28 -1.93
N SER A 127 -22.94 -11.59 -1.89
CA SER A 127 -21.93 -12.64 -2.04
C SER A 127 -21.17 -12.51 -3.35
N GLN A 128 -21.89 -12.32 -4.46
CA GLN A 128 -21.27 -12.17 -5.77
C GLN A 128 -20.40 -10.90 -5.83
N THR A 129 -20.86 -9.82 -5.20
CA THR A 129 -20.11 -8.57 -5.09
C THR A 129 -18.81 -8.78 -4.30
N THR A 130 -18.86 -9.41 -3.13
CA THR A 130 -17.66 -9.72 -2.33
C THR A 130 -16.66 -10.56 -3.11
N LEU A 131 -17.11 -11.60 -3.81
CA LEU A 131 -16.24 -12.45 -4.65
C LEU A 131 -15.57 -11.66 -5.77
N ARG A 132 -16.33 -10.79 -6.47
CA ARG A 132 -15.76 -9.93 -7.51
C ARG A 132 -14.71 -8.99 -6.96
N LEU A 133 -14.97 -8.36 -5.81
CA LEU A 133 -14.02 -7.45 -5.17
C LEU A 133 -12.74 -8.19 -4.71
N SER A 134 -12.85 -9.44 -4.25
CA SER A 134 -11.69 -10.28 -3.95
C SER A 134 -10.84 -10.57 -5.19
N ASP A 135 -11.45 -10.83 -6.34
CA ASP A 135 -10.74 -10.99 -7.62
C ASP A 135 -10.04 -9.70 -8.05
N ASP A 136 -10.70 -8.55 -7.86
CA ASP A 136 -10.11 -7.24 -8.14
C ASP A 136 -8.87 -6.98 -7.25
N ILE A 137 -8.90 -7.37 -5.97
CA ILE A 137 -7.71 -7.33 -5.09
C ILE A 137 -6.58 -8.22 -5.62
N GLY A 138 -6.90 -9.44 -6.08
CA GLY A 138 -5.89 -10.33 -6.66
C GLY A 138 -5.15 -9.67 -7.83
N LYS A 139 -5.90 -9.09 -8.77
CA LYS A 139 -5.32 -8.37 -9.92
C LYS A 139 -4.48 -7.15 -9.51
N MET A 140 -4.89 -6.44 -8.46
CA MET A 140 -4.10 -5.32 -7.93
C MET A 140 -2.80 -5.79 -7.29
N SER A 141 -2.83 -6.92 -6.58
CA SER A 141 -1.65 -7.55 -6.00
C SER A 141 -0.62 -7.86 -7.07
N ASP A 142 -1.04 -8.51 -8.15
CA ASP A 142 -0.17 -8.86 -9.28
C ASP A 142 0.48 -7.62 -9.91
N ARG A 143 -0.30 -6.54 -10.09
CA ARG A 143 0.21 -5.27 -10.62
C ARG A 143 1.30 -4.69 -9.72
N ILE A 144 1.09 -4.70 -8.40
CA ILE A 144 2.06 -4.15 -7.44
C ILE A 144 3.34 -4.98 -7.42
N LEU A 145 3.24 -6.30 -7.50
CA LEU A 145 4.43 -7.18 -7.59
C LEU A 145 5.28 -6.87 -8.82
N VAL A 146 4.66 -6.74 -9.99
CA VAL A 146 5.38 -6.35 -11.22
C VAL A 146 6.06 -4.99 -11.10
N MET A 147 5.46 -4.05 -10.36
CA MET A 147 6.09 -2.75 -10.11
C MET A 147 7.24 -2.84 -9.11
N ALA A 148 7.09 -3.63 -8.04
CA ALA A 148 8.14 -3.89 -7.07
C ALA A 148 9.40 -4.50 -7.75
N ASP A 149 9.22 -5.45 -8.66
CA ASP A 149 10.32 -6.03 -9.44
C ASP A 149 11.05 -4.98 -10.28
N LYS A 150 10.31 -4.11 -10.98
CA LYS A 150 10.90 -3.03 -11.79
C LYS A 150 11.69 -2.04 -10.92
N ILE A 151 11.21 -1.71 -9.73
CA ILE A 151 11.91 -0.87 -8.76
C ILE A 151 13.21 -1.55 -8.32
N GLY A 152 13.18 -2.86 -8.05
CA GLY A 152 14.37 -3.66 -7.74
C GLY A 152 15.44 -3.57 -8.83
N VAL A 153 15.07 -3.81 -10.09
CA VAL A 153 16.00 -3.71 -11.23
C VAL A 153 16.56 -2.28 -11.40
N MET A 154 15.76 -1.24 -11.16
CA MET A 154 16.24 0.13 -11.19
C MET A 154 17.24 0.41 -10.07
N ALA A 155 17.00 -0.10 -8.86
CA ALA A 155 17.93 0.02 -7.74
C ALA A 155 19.30 -0.62 -8.06
N ASP A 156 19.32 -1.80 -8.66
CA ASP A 156 20.56 -2.47 -9.08
C ASP A 156 21.34 -1.63 -10.10
N ARG A 157 20.65 -1.05 -11.09
CA ARG A 157 21.27 -0.17 -12.10
C ARG A 157 21.86 1.09 -11.48
N ILE A 158 21.24 1.65 -10.44
CA ILE A 158 21.77 2.81 -9.71
C ILE A 158 23.10 2.44 -9.05
N VAL A 159 23.16 1.30 -8.36
CA VAL A 159 24.38 0.82 -7.71
C VAL A 159 25.50 0.59 -8.72
N GLU A 160 25.22 -0.06 -9.86
CA GLU A 160 26.23 -0.26 -10.90
C GLU A 160 26.70 1.06 -11.51
N THR A 161 25.79 2.02 -11.71
CA THR A 161 26.15 3.37 -12.18
C THR A 161 27.06 4.09 -11.19
N GLN A 162 26.78 4.00 -9.88
CA GLN A 162 27.63 4.57 -8.84
C GLN A 162 29.02 3.93 -8.81
N LYS A 163 29.11 2.61 -9.02
CA LYS A 163 30.38 1.89 -9.12
C LYS A 163 31.20 2.36 -10.32
N ILE A 164 30.57 2.55 -11.49
CA ILE A 164 31.22 3.10 -12.68
C ILE A 164 31.68 4.54 -12.42
N GLN A 165 30.83 5.38 -11.83
CA GLN A 165 31.17 6.76 -11.48
C GLN A 165 32.35 6.82 -10.50
N SER A 166 32.38 5.96 -9.48
CA SER A 166 33.49 5.86 -8.53
C SER A 166 34.80 5.48 -9.22
N LYS A 167 34.79 4.50 -10.14
CA LYS A 167 35.97 4.14 -10.95
C LYS A 167 36.44 5.31 -11.83
N ASN A 168 35.52 6.00 -12.49
CA ASN A 168 35.84 7.14 -13.35
C ASN A 168 36.42 8.30 -12.56
N LEU A 169 35.89 8.57 -11.35
CA LEU A 169 36.41 9.58 -10.45
C LEU A 169 37.87 9.25 -10.07
N ASN A 170 38.14 8.02 -9.64
CA ASN A 170 39.49 7.58 -9.30
C ASN A 170 40.47 7.70 -10.50
N ALA A 171 40.04 7.26 -11.68
CA ALA A 171 40.84 7.40 -12.91
C ALA A 171 41.16 8.87 -13.24
N THR A 172 40.16 9.74 -13.12
CA THR A 172 40.31 11.19 -13.33
C THR A 172 41.30 11.79 -12.33
N THR A 173 41.19 11.43 -11.05
CA THR A 173 42.12 11.86 -10.00
C THR A 173 43.56 11.40 -10.30
N MET A 174 43.77 10.15 -10.72
CA MET A 174 45.10 9.65 -11.10
C MET A 174 45.69 10.38 -12.32
N LEU A 175 44.87 10.68 -13.33
CA LEU A 175 45.28 11.44 -14.51
C LEU A 175 45.66 12.89 -14.16
N ILE A 176 44.88 13.54 -13.29
CA ILE A 176 45.19 14.88 -12.79
C ILE A 176 46.52 14.86 -12.02
N HIS A 177 46.72 13.94 -11.09
CA HIS A 177 48.00 13.82 -10.36
C HIS A 177 49.19 13.62 -11.30
N SER A 178 49.05 12.76 -12.30
CA SER A 178 50.10 12.52 -13.30
C SER A 178 50.39 13.77 -14.12
N SER A 179 49.36 14.49 -14.54
CA SER A 179 49.49 15.75 -15.29
C SER A 179 50.17 16.85 -14.45
N VAL A 180 49.76 17.02 -13.19
CA VAL A 180 50.38 17.98 -12.25
C VAL A 180 51.84 17.64 -12.01
N ASN A 181 52.18 16.37 -11.77
CA ASN A 181 53.57 15.95 -11.58
C ASN A 181 54.42 16.22 -12.83
N ASN A 182 53.90 15.91 -14.02
CA ASN A 182 54.57 16.18 -15.29
C ASN A 182 54.78 17.69 -15.49
N GLY A 183 53.75 18.50 -15.25
CA GLY A 183 53.82 19.96 -15.34
C GLY A 183 54.85 20.57 -14.36
N MET A 184 54.87 20.08 -13.12
CA MET A 184 55.86 20.48 -12.10
C MET A 184 57.29 20.12 -12.51
N SER A 185 57.48 18.92 -13.08
CA SER A 185 58.78 18.47 -13.58
C SER A 185 59.26 19.36 -14.74
N ILE A 186 58.37 19.72 -15.67
CA ILE A 186 58.69 20.62 -16.78
C ILE A 186 59.04 22.01 -16.25
N ALA A 187 58.24 22.56 -15.33
CA ALA A 187 58.50 23.86 -14.73
C ALA A 187 59.87 23.91 -14.04
N THR A 188 60.22 22.87 -13.28
CA THR A 188 61.52 22.73 -12.59
C THR A 188 62.68 22.63 -13.58
N SER A 189 62.53 21.86 -14.65
CA SER A 189 63.53 21.77 -15.71
C SER A 189 63.76 23.11 -16.39
N ASN A 190 62.69 23.86 -16.69
CA ASN A 190 62.79 25.19 -17.28
C ASN A 190 63.49 26.18 -16.33
N THR A 191 63.19 26.15 -15.03
CA THR A 191 63.90 27.02 -14.07
C THR A 191 65.39 26.70 -13.99
N LYS A 192 65.78 25.42 -14.08
CA LYS A 192 67.18 25.02 -14.13
C LYS A 192 67.89 25.50 -15.40
N LEU A 193 67.20 25.45 -16.54
CA LEU A 193 67.72 25.98 -17.81
C LEU A 193 67.93 27.50 -17.74
N ASP A 194 66.96 28.24 -17.19
CA ASP A 194 67.07 29.69 -17.01
C ASP A 194 68.22 30.07 -16.05
N MET A 195 68.37 29.34 -14.93
CA MET A 195 69.51 29.55 -14.01
C MET A 195 70.85 29.23 -14.67
N SER A 196 70.92 28.14 -15.45
CA SER A 196 72.14 27.78 -16.20
C SER A 196 72.49 28.85 -17.24
N ALA A 197 71.51 29.36 -17.97
CA ALA A 197 71.72 30.44 -18.93
C ALA A 197 72.20 31.72 -18.24
N THR A 198 71.62 32.06 -17.08
CA THR A 198 72.03 33.21 -16.27
C THR A 198 73.43 33.05 -15.67
N MET A 199 73.82 31.86 -15.24
CA MET A 199 75.17 31.59 -14.74
C MET A 199 76.22 31.65 -15.85
N GLN A 200 75.90 31.13 -17.04
CA GLN A 200 76.78 31.24 -18.21
C GLN A 200 77.00 32.71 -18.61
N SER A 201 75.94 33.52 -18.69
CA SER A 201 76.09 34.94 -19.03
C SER A 201 76.90 35.71 -17.97
N SER A 202 76.68 35.42 -16.69
CA SER A 202 77.45 36.02 -15.59
C SER A 202 78.93 35.65 -15.66
N SER A 203 79.26 34.39 -15.94
CA SER A 203 80.66 33.93 -16.08
C SER A 203 81.35 34.50 -17.33
N ALA A 204 80.64 34.65 -18.45
CA ALA A 204 81.15 35.29 -19.65
C ALA A 204 81.44 36.78 -19.39
N GLN A 205 80.59 37.45 -18.63
CA GLN A 205 80.78 38.84 -18.24
C GLN A 205 81.95 39.02 -17.27
N GLN A 206 82.16 38.08 -16.34
CA GLN A 206 83.29 38.08 -15.42
C GLN A 206 84.63 37.83 -16.14
N ASN A 207 84.69 36.88 -17.07
CA ASN A 207 85.87 36.65 -17.92
C ASN A 207 86.19 37.85 -18.82
N SER A 208 85.17 38.56 -19.32
CA SER A 208 85.39 39.78 -20.11
C SER A 208 85.96 40.93 -19.27
N MET A 209 85.63 41.00 -17.98
CA MET A 209 86.23 41.97 -17.05
C MET A 209 87.68 41.61 -16.68
N GLU A 210 88.00 40.32 -16.52
CA GLU A 210 89.39 39.88 -16.27
C GLU A 210 90.30 40.09 -17.49
N GLN A 211 89.83 39.84 -18.72
CA GLN A 211 90.59 40.15 -19.93
C GLN A 211 90.82 41.66 -20.11
N ASN A 212 89.86 42.50 -19.73
CA ASN A 212 90.02 43.96 -19.82
C ASN A 212 90.94 44.52 -18.72
N GLY A 213 91.06 43.83 -17.58
CA GLY A 213 92.03 44.16 -16.53
C GLY A 213 93.47 43.80 -16.91
N GLN A 214 93.69 42.77 -17.73
CA GLN A 214 95.03 42.39 -18.20
C GLN A 214 95.52 43.23 -19.39
N THR A 215 94.63 43.73 -20.25
CA THR A 215 95.02 44.59 -21.39
C THR A 215 95.39 46.03 -20.97
N GLN A 216 94.94 46.52 -19.81
CA GLN A 216 95.35 47.84 -19.31
C GLN A 216 96.75 47.89 -18.67
N ASN A 217 97.42 46.76 -18.48
CA ASN A 217 98.73 46.72 -17.80
C ASN A 217 99.95 46.58 -18.76
N MET A 218 99.77 46.70 -20.09
CA MET A 218 100.87 46.61 -21.07
C MET A 218 101.15 47.86 -21.92
N SER A 219 100.46 48.98 -21.71
CA SER A 219 100.84 50.26 -22.34
C SER A 219 101.66 51.13 -21.39
N GLY A 220 102.91 50.73 -21.15
CA GLY A 220 103.95 51.61 -20.61
C GLY A 220 104.51 52.53 -21.71
N PRO A 221 104.78 53.82 -21.43
CA PRO A 221 105.15 54.79 -22.45
C PRO A 221 106.60 54.61 -22.89
N SER A 222 106.84 54.56 -24.20
CA SER A 222 108.18 54.64 -24.78
C SER A 222 108.24 55.81 -25.76
N HIS A 223 109.07 56.79 -25.36
CA HIS A 223 109.72 57.90 -26.05
C HIS A 223 109.28 58.32 -27.47
#